data_AF-A0A917C8V4-F1
#
_entry.id   AF-A0A917C8V4-F1
#
_cell.length_a   1.000
_cell.length_b   1.000
_cell.length_c   1.000
_cell.angle_alpha   90.00
_cell.angle_beta   90.00
_cell.angle_gamma   90.00
#
_symmetry.space_group_name_H-M   'P 1'
#
loop_
_entity.id
_entity.type
_entity.pdbx_description
1 polymer ?
#
loop_
_entity_poly.entity_id
_entity_poly.type
_entity_poly.pdbx_seq_one_letter_code
_entity_poly.pdbx_strand_id
1 'polypeptide(L)' 'MKKTIKLALWGLVILGSIIGAYKVLIALLDTNLGWPATAATAAIGIGFAVVPYCIARAVNEILYEVEL' A
#
# COMPACT_ATOMS: atom_id res chain seq x y z
N MET A 1 17.10 -10.98 -13.74
CA MET A 1 16.71 -10.96 -12.32
C MET A 1 16.16 -9.61 -11.86
N LYS A 2 16.77 -8.46 -12.18
CA LYS A 2 16.28 -7.13 -11.77
C LYS A 2 14.84 -6.81 -12.22
N LYS A 3 14.47 -7.18 -13.46
CA LYS A 3 13.12 -6.96 -14.01
C LYS A 3 12.04 -7.71 -13.24
N THR A 4 12.31 -8.96 -12.83
CA THR A 4 11.39 -9.78 -12.03
C THR A 4 11.21 -9.22 -10.61
N ILE A 5 12.27 -8.72 -9.99
CA ILE A 5 12.22 -8.07 -8.66
C ILE A 5 11.40 -6.77 -8.72
N LYS A 6 11.61 -5.93 -9.74
CA LYS A 6 10.78 -4.73 -9.96
C LYS A 6 9.30 -5.12 -10.15
N LEU A 7 9.00 -6.12 -10.98
CA LEU A 7 7.63 -6.58 -11.20
C LEU A 7 6.97 -7.07 -9.90
N ALA A 8 7.70 -7.81 -9.07
CA ALA A 8 7.20 -8.33 -7.79
C ALA A 8 6.92 -7.21 -6.78
N LEU A 9 7.81 -6.23 -6.65
CA LEU A 9 7.62 -5.07 -5.77
C LEU A 9 6.40 -4.23 -6.17
N TRP A 10 6.28 -3.90 -7.45
CA TRP A 10 5.13 -3.15 -7.95
C TRP A 10 3.83 -3.96 -7.88
N GLY A 11 3.90 -5.28 -8.07
CA GLY A 11 2.77 -6.17 -7.83
C GLY A 11 2.28 -6.12 -6.37
N LEU A 12 3.20 -6.11 -5.40
CA LEU A 12 2.86 -5.97 -3.98
C LEU A 12 2.21 -4.61 -3.67
N VAL A 13 2.69 -3.52 -4.29
CA VAL A 13 2.11 -2.18 -4.16
C VAL A 13 0.66 -2.15 -4.64
N ILE A 14 0.39 -2.75 -5.80
CA ILE A 14 -0.96 -2.82 -6.39
C ILE A 14 -1.88 -3.61 -5.46
N LEU A 15 -1.43 -4.77 -4.97
CA LEU A 15 -2.22 -5.58 -4.04
C LEU A 15 -2.47 -4.86 -2.71
N GLY A 16 -1.46 -4.20 -2.14
CA GLY A 16 -1.59 -3.40 -0.92
C GLY A 16 -2.57 -2.24 -1.10
N SER A 17 -2.54 -1.58 -2.26
CA SER A 17 -3.46 -0.49 -2.59
C SER A 17 -4.90 -0.97 -2.75
N ILE A 18 -5.12 -2.13 -3.38
CA ILE A 18 -6.46 -2.73 -3.52
C ILE A 18 -7.03 -3.12 -2.15
N ILE A 19 -6.22 -3.78 -1.31
CA ILE A 19 -6.63 -4.17 0.05
C ILE A 19 -6.91 -2.94 0.91
N GLY A 20 -6.05 -1.92 0.83
CA GLY A 20 -6.22 -0.66 1.52
C GLY A 20 -7.49 0.07 1.12
N ALA A 21 -7.74 0.20 -0.19
CA ALA A 21 -8.96 0.80 -0.72
C ALA A 21 -10.22 0.04 -0.27
N TYR A 22 -10.18 -1.29 -0.30
CA TYR A 22 -11.29 -2.12 0.17
C TYR A 22 -11.60 -1.91 1.65
N LYS A 23 -10.57 -1.85 2.51
CA LYS A 23 -10.74 -1.60 3.95
C LYS A 23 -11.30 -0.20 4.24
N VAL A 24 -10.85 0.81 3.51
CA VAL A 24 -11.39 2.17 3.60
C VAL A 24 -12.85 2.21 3.16
N LEU A 25 -13.20 1.55 2.05
CA LEU A 25 -14.56 1.52 1.54
C LEU A 25 -15.53 0.86 2.53
N ILE A 26 -15.14 -0.28 3.12
CA ILE A 26 -15.95 -0.96 4.14
C ILE A 26 -16.17 -0.03 5.33
N ALA A 27 -15.12 0.60 5.84
CA ALA A 27 -15.23 1.48 7.00
C ALA A 27 -16.17 2.67 6.75
N LEU A 28 -16.16 3.22 5.53
CA LEU A 28 -17.03 4.34 5.14
C LEU A 28 -18.49 3.91 4.90
N LEU A 29 -18.71 2.69 4.43
CA LEU A 29 -20.06 2.15 4.16
C LEU A 29 -20.70 1.52 5.39
N ASP A 30 -19.93 1.21 6.44
CA ASP A 30 -20.46 0.67 7.68
C ASP A 30 -21.06 1.77 8.57
N THR A 31 -22.38 1.92 8.47
CA THR A 31 -23.16 2.88 9.26
C THR A 31 -23.29 2.49 10.74
N ASN A 32 -22.87 1.28 11.12
CA ASN A 32 -22.91 0.81 12.51
C ASN A 32 -21.57 1.00 13.22
N LEU A 33 -20.50 1.32 12.50
CA LEU A 33 -19.23 1.69 13.13
C LEU A 33 -19.31 3.10 13.72
N GLY A 34 -18.87 3.24 14.97
CA GLY A 34 -18.67 4.57 15.56
C GLY A 34 -17.60 5.35 14.80
N TRP A 35 -17.79 6.67 14.66
CA TRP A 35 -16.86 7.60 13.98
C TRP A 35 -15.37 7.37 14.30
N PRO A 36 -14.95 7.11 15.56
CA PRO A 36 -13.55 6.84 15.89
C PRO A 36 -13.02 5.56 15.23
N ALA A 37 -13.83 4.50 15.18
CA ALA A 37 -13.45 3.22 14.60
C ALA A 37 -13.38 3.29 13.07
N THR A 38 -14.30 4.05 12.44
CA THR A 38 -14.27 4.31 10.99
C THR A 38 -12.98 5.00 10.58
N ALA A 39 -12.58 6.06 11.31
CA ALA A 39 -11.34 6.79 11.03
C ALA A 39 -10.09 5.92 11.21
N ALA A 40 -10.02 5.11 12.28
CA ALA A 40 -8.90 4.20 12.51
C ALA A 40 -8.79 3.14 11.40
N THR A 41 -9.91 2.56 10.98
CA THR A 41 -9.93 1.52 9.94
C THR A 41 -9.53 2.10 8.57
N ALA A 42 -9.98 3.32 8.27
CA ALA A 42 -9.56 4.03 7.07
C ALA A 42 -8.05 4.34 7.09
N ALA A 43 -7.50 4.80 8.22
CA ALA A 43 -6.07 5.06 8.37
C ALA A 43 -5.22 3.79 8.18
N ILE A 44 -5.67 2.65 8.70
CA ILE A 44 -5.02 1.35 8.47
C ILE A 44 -5.03 1.00 6.98
N GLY A 45 -6.16 1.22 6.30
CA GLY A 45 -6.25 0.98 4.85
C GLY A 45 -5.31 1.87 4.04
N ILE A 46 -5.18 3.15 4.38
CA ILE A 46 -4.18 4.05 3.76
C ILE A 46 -2.76 3.53 4.02
N GLY A 47 -2.47 3.07 5.24
CA GLY A 47 -1.17 2.48 5.59
C GLY A 47 -0.78 1.29 4.71
N PHE A 48 -1.74 0.42 4.37
CA PHE A 48 -1.55 -0.71 3.46
C PHE A 48 -1.23 -0.29 2.01
N ALA A 49 -1.59 0.92 1.58
CA ALA A 49 -1.21 1.45 0.28
C ALA A 49 0.16 2.15 0.32
N VAL A 50 0.41 2.96 1.35
CA VAL A 50 1.59 3.84 1.44
C VAL A 50 2.86 3.07 1.77
N VAL A 51 2.83 2.17 2.76
CA VAL A 51 4.02 1.42 3.22
C VAL A 51 4.68 0.62 2.09
N PRO A 52 3.96 -0.24 1.34
CA PRO A 52 4.59 -0.99 0.24
C PRO A 52 5.07 -0.08 -0.89
N TYR A 53 4.41 1.06 -1.14
CA TYR A 53 4.87 2.03 -2.15
C TYR A 53 6.21 2.65 -1.76
N CYS A 54 6.35 3.11 -0.51
CA CYS A 54 7.62 3.66 0.01
C CYS A 54 8.75 2.64 -0.08
N ILE A 55 8.49 1.37 0.26
CA ILE A 55 9.48 0.28 0.15
C ILE A 55 9.86 0.04 -1.31
N ALA A 56 8.88 -0.06 -2.22
CA ALA A 56 9.15 -0.27 -3.65
C ALA A 56 9.97 0.88 -4.25
N ARG A 57 9.71 2.12 -3.83
CA ARG A 57 10.45 3.30 -4.31
C ARG A 57 11.89 3.29 -3.82
N ALA A 58 12.11 3.06 -2.53
CA ALA A 58 13.44 2.99 -1.92
C ALA A 58 14.29 1.88 -2.57
N VAL A 59 13.73 0.68 -2.76
CA VAL A 59 14.44 -0.42 -3.42
C VAL A 59 14.75 -0.09 -4.88
N ASN A 60 13.85 0.61 -5.58
CA ASN A 60 14.08 1.00 -6.97
C ASN A 60 15.19 2.06 -7.11
N GLU A 61 15.33 2.97 -6.15
CA GLU A 61 16.44 3.95 -6.11
C GLU A 61 17.78 3.29 -5.77
N ILE A 62 17.82 2.41 -4.75
CA ILE A 62 19.03 1.65 -4.43
C ILE A 62 19.49 0.81 -5.63
N LEU A 63 18.56 0.18 -6.35
CA LEU A 63 18.91 -0.59 -7.55
C LEU A 63 19.48 0.29 -8.67
N TYR A 64 19.08 1.56 -8.74
CA TYR A 64 19.52 2.52 -9.76
C TYR A 64 20.92 3.07 -9.43
N GLU A 65 21.20 3.37 -8.16
CA GLU A 65 22.51 3.82 -7.68
C GLU A 65 23.61 2.76 -7.90
N VAL A 66 23.28 1.47 -7.74
CA VAL A 66 24.21 0.35 -8.00
C VAL A 66 24.53 0.18 -9.50
N GLU A 67 23.82 0.87 -10.40
CA GLU A 67 24.05 0.83 -11.85
C GLU A 67 24.95 1.96 -12.37
N LEU A 68 25.33 2.93 -11.52
CA LEU A 68 26.26 4.02 -11.85
C LEU A 68 27.70 3.70 -11.39
#